data_AF-D7NE24-F1
#
_entry.id   AF-D7NE24-F1
#
_cell.length_a   1.000
_cell.length_b   1.000
_cell.length_c   1.000
_cell.angle_alpha   90.00
_cell.angle_beta   90.00
_cell.angle_gamma   90.00
#
_symmetry.space_group_name_H-M   'P 1'
#
loop_
_entity.id
_entity.type
_entity.pdbx_description
1 polymer ?
#
loop_
_entity_poly.entity_id
_entity_poly.type
_entity_poly.pdbx_seq_one_letter_code
_entity_poly.pdbx_strand_id
1 'polypeptide(L)'
;MGQVMNSNRWIDTCLQKMTVFLSKIGKRGSETTIYQIRWQSFILQILDINIKMSKERRTKKVYIAGKIGEDILSDTTRKKFAEAEAWLKAKGYKVFNPTQSGLGIMAENYAKACGTNFYEEILLLDIMQLKRCDIICLLPDWHESPGALAEFFFAKAIDKKIKQITMFENKIVDWI
;
A
#
# COMPACT_ATOMS: atom_id res chain seq x y z
N MET A 1 9.89 -20.03 14.32
CA MET A 1 8.54 -20.01 13.71
C MET A 1 7.60 -19.31 14.67
N GLY A 2 7.34 -18.02 14.45
CA GLY A 2 6.44 -17.25 15.32
C GLY A 2 5.00 -17.62 15.03
N GLN A 3 4.29 -18.14 16.03
CA GLN A 3 2.84 -18.34 15.93
C GLN A 3 2.18 -16.99 15.69
N VAL A 4 1.56 -16.82 14.53
CA VAL A 4 0.57 -15.77 14.32
C VAL A 4 -0.63 -16.15 15.18
N MET A 5 -0.69 -15.65 16.42
CA MET A 5 -1.89 -15.72 17.23
C MET A 5 -3.03 -15.12 16.42
N ASN A 6 -4.03 -15.93 16.12
CA ASN A 6 -5.22 -15.52 15.41
C ASN A 6 -5.96 -14.48 16.28
N SER A 7 -5.75 -13.20 15.99
CA SER A 7 -6.19 -12.05 16.80
C SER A 7 -7.71 -11.91 16.91
N ASN A 8 -8.46 -12.79 16.25
CA ASN A 8 -9.92 -12.77 16.17
C ASN A 8 -10.59 -13.88 16.99
N ARG A 9 -9.83 -14.68 17.76
CA ARG A 9 -10.35 -15.82 18.54
C ARG A 9 -11.48 -15.45 19.50
N TRP A 10 -11.50 -14.20 20.00
CA TRP A 10 -12.57 -13.70 20.86
C TRP A 10 -13.88 -13.45 20.09
N ILE A 11 -13.81 -13.03 18.82
CA ILE A 11 -14.97 -12.82 17.94
C ILE A 11 -15.61 -14.18 17.65
N ASP A 12 -14.81 -15.19 17.30
CA ASP A 12 -15.29 -16.55 17.05
C ASP A 12 -15.96 -17.14 18.29
N THR A 13 -15.38 -16.87 19.47
CA THR A 13 -15.95 -17.30 20.76
C THR A 13 -17.27 -16.57 21.07
N CYS A 14 -17.37 -15.27 20.79
CA CYS A 14 -18.60 -14.50 20.93
C CYS A 14 -19.70 -14.98 19.98
N LEU A 15 -19.36 -15.26 18.72
CA LEU A 15 -20.29 -15.82 17.72
C LEU A 15 -20.80 -17.20 18.18
N GLN A 16 -19.91 -18.11 18.60
CA GLN A 16 -20.31 -19.43 19.10
C GLN A 16 -21.24 -19.38 20.31
N LYS A 17 -20.87 -18.60 21.34
CA LYS A 17 -21.65 -18.51 22.59
C LYS A 17 -23.09 -18.10 22.37
N MET A 18 -23.36 -17.39 21.29
CA MET A 18 -24.66 -16.79 21.08
C MET A 18 -25.42 -17.30 19.86
N THR A 19 -24.79 -18.04 18.94
CA THR A 19 -25.50 -19.09 18.20
C THR A 19 -26.20 -20.04 19.19
N VAL A 20 -25.53 -20.40 20.28
CA VAL A 20 -26.10 -21.21 21.38
C VAL A 20 -27.17 -20.45 22.19
N PHE A 21 -27.01 -19.14 22.38
CA PHE A 21 -28.02 -18.32 23.04
C PHE A 21 -29.29 -18.23 22.20
N LEU A 22 -29.18 -17.85 20.92
CA LEU A 22 -30.29 -17.74 19.96
C LEU A 22 -31.02 -19.08 19.76
N SER A 23 -30.30 -20.21 19.77
CA SER A 23 -30.94 -21.53 19.70
C SER A 23 -31.76 -21.86 20.95
N LYS A 24 -31.47 -21.26 22.11
CA LYS A 24 -32.19 -21.47 23.38
C LYS A 24 -33.42 -20.56 23.54
N ILE A 25 -33.48 -19.40 22.87
CA ILE A 25 -34.58 -18.44 23.08
C ILE A 25 -35.89 -18.90 22.43
N GLY A 26 -35.86 -19.87 21.50
CA GLY A 26 -37.05 -20.49 20.92
C GLY A 26 -37.89 -19.55 20.04
N LYS A 27 -38.60 -20.11 19.07
CA LYS A 27 -39.50 -19.36 18.17
C LYS A 27 -40.69 -18.78 18.96
N ARG A 28 -40.60 -17.56 19.48
CA ARG A 28 -41.75 -16.80 20.00
C ARG A 28 -41.75 -15.36 19.48
N GLY A 29 -42.63 -15.10 18.52
CA GLY A 29 -43.16 -13.77 18.21
C GLY A 29 -42.17 -12.71 17.71
N SER A 30 -42.73 -11.56 17.33
CA SER A 30 -42.04 -10.38 16.76
C SER A 30 -40.87 -9.85 17.60
N GLU A 31 -40.86 -10.09 18.91
CA GLU A 31 -39.76 -9.71 19.80
C GLU A 31 -38.45 -10.44 19.49
N THR A 32 -38.50 -11.73 19.14
CA THR A 32 -37.30 -12.48 18.74
C THR A 32 -36.65 -11.92 17.48
N THR A 33 -37.46 -11.40 16.55
CA THR A 33 -36.97 -10.73 15.34
C THR A 33 -36.22 -9.44 15.67
N ILE A 34 -36.70 -8.66 16.66
CA ILE A 34 -36.03 -7.42 17.09
C ILE A 34 -34.65 -7.71 17.71
N TYR A 35 -34.56 -8.72 18.58
CA TYR A 35 -33.27 -9.14 19.16
C TYR A 35 -32.28 -9.61 18.07
N GLN A 36 -32.78 -10.34 17.08
CA GLN A 36 -31.96 -10.84 15.98
C GLN A 36 -31.43 -9.70 15.08
N ILE A 37 -32.27 -8.70 14.77
CA ILE A 37 -31.87 -7.52 13.99
C ILE A 37 -30.85 -6.66 14.74
N ARG A 38 -31.11 -6.34 16.01
CA ARG A 38 -30.16 -5.55 16.84
C ARG A 38 -28.82 -6.26 16.96
N TRP A 39 -28.85 -7.59 17.07
CA TRP A 39 -27.64 -8.38 17.12
C TRP A 39 -26.87 -8.40 15.80
N GLN A 40 -27.55 -8.59 14.67
CA GLN A 40 -26.91 -8.48 13.34
C GLN A 40 -26.26 -7.11 13.14
N SER A 41 -26.93 -6.03 13.55
CA SER A 41 -26.35 -4.69 13.52
C SER A 41 -25.09 -4.57 14.38
N PHE A 42 -25.09 -5.13 15.60
CA PHE A 42 -23.92 -5.14 16.47
C PHE A 42 -22.74 -5.96 15.88
N ILE A 43 -23.00 -7.12 15.27
CA ILE A 43 -21.97 -7.91 14.58
C ILE A 43 -21.36 -7.13 13.43
N LEU A 44 -22.18 -6.46 12.62
CA LEU A 44 -21.69 -5.63 11.52
C LEU A 44 -20.77 -4.52 12.05
N GLN A 45 -21.12 -3.88 13.17
CA GLN A 45 -20.26 -2.88 13.81
C GLN A 45 -18.92 -3.47 14.29
N ILE A 46 -18.93 -4.65 14.92
CA ILE A 46 -17.69 -5.32 15.36
C ILE A 46 -16.83 -5.74 14.16
N LEU A 47 -17.45 -6.24 13.08
CA LEU A 47 -16.75 -6.59 11.84
C LEU A 47 -16.11 -5.36 11.20
N ASP A 48 -16.83 -4.24 11.12
CA ASP A 48 -16.30 -2.97 10.60
C ASP A 48 -15.12 -2.46 11.44
N ILE A 49 -15.24 -2.52 12.77
CA ILE A 49 -14.15 -2.17 13.69
C ILE A 49 -12.94 -3.09 13.44
N ASN A 50 -13.14 -4.40 13.30
CA ASN A 50 -12.05 -5.34 13.07
C ASN A 50 -11.38 -5.13 11.70
N ILE A 51 -12.17 -4.86 10.65
CA ILE A 51 -11.66 -4.51 9.32
C ILE A 51 -10.84 -3.23 9.41
N LYS A 52 -11.34 -2.18 10.07
CA LYS A 52 -10.63 -0.91 10.28
C LYS A 52 -9.31 -1.14 11.04
N MET A 53 -9.35 -1.87 12.15
CA MET A 53 -8.18 -2.22 12.96
C MET A 53 -7.16 -3.05 12.16
N SER A 54 -7.60 -3.99 11.32
CA SER A 54 -6.70 -4.79 10.48
C SER A 54 -6.03 -3.94 9.38
N LYS A 55 -6.76 -2.96 8.83
CA LYS A 55 -6.24 -1.99 7.86
C LYS A 55 -5.22 -1.03 8.49
N GLU A 56 -5.34 -0.74 9.77
CA GLU A 56 -4.35 0.03 10.54
C GLU A 56 -3.11 -0.80 10.91
N ARG A 57 -3.26 -2.11 11.12
CA ARG A 57 -2.15 -3.02 11.44
C ARG A 57 -1.29 -3.44 10.25
N ARG A 58 -1.74 -3.25 9.01
CA ARG A 58 -0.93 -3.66 7.85
C ARG A 58 0.25 -2.71 7.66
N THR A 59 1.43 -3.28 7.45
CA THR A 59 2.62 -2.52 7.05
C THR A 59 2.34 -1.73 5.77
N LYS A 60 2.50 -0.41 5.85
CA LYS A 60 2.30 0.49 4.72
C LYS A 60 3.36 0.27 3.64
N LYS A 61 2.94 0.31 2.38
CA LYS A 61 3.83 0.18 1.22
C LYS A 61 4.13 1.56 0.62
N VAL A 62 5.39 1.85 0.35
CA VAL A 62 5.87 3.12 -0.20
C VAL A 62 6.44 2.89 -1.60
N TYR A 63 6.04 3.71 -2.57
CA TYR A 63 6.66 3.78 -3.90
C TYR A 63 7.68 4.93 -3.91
N ILE A 64 8.92 4.70 -4.35
CA ILE A 64 9.93 5.76 -4.46
C ILE A 64 9.89 6.34 -5.88
N ALA A 65 9.66 7.65 -5.99
CA ALA A 65 9.61 8.39 -7.23
C ALA A 65 10.74 9.43 -7.25
N GLY A 66 11.44 9.55 -8.38
CA GLY A 66 12.55 10.48 -8.54
C GLY A 66 13.18 10.38 -9.91
N LYS A 67 14.16 11.24 -10.21
CA LYS A 67 14.82 11.23 -11.52
C LYS A 67 15.64 9.95 -11.71
N ILE A 68 15.29 9.21 -12.76
CA ILE A 68 16.04 8.11 -13.35
C ILE A 68 16.45 8.59 -14.74
N GLY A 69 17.75 8.67 -15.02
CA GLY A 69 18.27 9.23 -16.28
C GLY A 69 17.79 8.47 -17.52
N GLU A 70 18.02 9.07 -18.70
CA GLU A 70 17.30 8.72 -19.94
C GLU A 70 17.76 7.42 -20.63
N ASP A 71 19.00 6.96 -20.46
CA ASP A 71 19.49 5.77 -21.20
C ASP A 71 20.11 4.67 -20.33
N ILE A 72 20.89 5.03 -19.31
CA ILE A 72 21.60 4.08 -18.46
C ILE A 72 21.42 4.49 -17.02
N LEU A 73 20.94 3.53 -16.21
CA LEU A 73 20.81 3.68 -14.78
C LEU A 73 22.19 3.81 -14.12
N SER A 74 22.62 5.04 -13.87
CA SER A 74 23.91 5.37 -13.25
C SER A 74 24.04 4.84 -11.83
N ASP A 75 25.26 4.57 -11.38
CA ASP A 75 25.53 4.15 -9.99
C ASP A 75 25.07 5.21 -8.97
N THR A 76 25.18 6.49 -9.32
CA THR A 76 24.67 7.59 -8.50
C THR A 76 23.16 7.50 -8.33
N THR A 77 22.42 7.18 -9.39
CA THR A 77 20.97 6.98 -9.33
C THR A 77 20.64 5.75 -8.50
N ARG A 78 21.31 4.61 -8.74
CA ARG A 78 21.10 3.38 -7.94
C ARG A 78 21.32 3.63 -6.45
N LYS A 79 22.41 4.32 -6.10
CA LYS A 79 22.76 4.61 -4.72
C LYS A 79 21.71 5.51 -4.06
N LYS A 80 21.30 6.60 -4.72
CA LYS A 80 20.25 7.51 -4.25
C LYS A 80 18.95 6.77 -3.93
N PHE A 81 18.48 5.91 -4.83
CA PHE A 81 17.26 5.12 -4.62
C PHE A 81 17.44 4.06 -3.52
N ALA A 82 18.59 3.39 -3.46
CA ALA A 82 18.89 2.40 -2.43
C ALA A 82 18.99 3.02 -1.02
N GLU A 83 19.54 4.23 -0.89
CA GLU A 83 19.59 4.97 0.38
C GLU A 83 18.18 5.32 0.88
N ALA A 84 17.32 5.83 0.01
CA ALA A 84 15.92 6.10 0.33
C ALA A 84 15.17 4.82 0.73
N GLU A 85 15.39 3.72 0.00
CA GLU A 85 14.81 2.42 0.32
C GLU A 85 15.26 1.90 1.68
N ALA A 86 16.56 1.95 1.98
CA ALA A 86 17.10 1.52 3.26
C ALA A 86 16.53 2.35 4.42
N TRP A 87 16.46 3.67 4.25
CA TRP A 87 15.93 4.59 5.25
C TRP A 87 14.43 4.33 5.54
N LEU A 88 13.63 4.11 4.50
CA LEU A 88 12.20 3.78 4.64
C LEU A 88 11.99 2.39 5.27
N LYS A 89 12.78 1.39 4.87
CA LYS A 89 12.73 0.04 5.47
C LYS A 89 13.10 0.07 6.95
N ALA A 90 14.10 0.86 7.34
CA ALA A 90 14.50 1.03 8.74
C ALA A 90 13.37 1.64 9.60
N LYS A 91 12.47 2.42 9.00
CA LYS A 91 11.25 2.94 9.64
C LYS A 91 10.07 1.95 9.64
N GLY A 92 10.26 0.73 9.13
CA GLY A 92 9.27 -0.33 9.14
C GLY A 92 8.32 -0.34 7.93
N TYR A 93 8.59 0.42 6.87
CA TYR A 93 7.77 0.40 5.65
C TYR A 93 8.14 -0.76 4.74
N LYS A 94 7.16 -1.29 3.98
CA LYS A 94 7.45 -2.04 2.75
C LYS A 94 7.76 -1.04 1.65
N VAL A 95 8.78 -1.28 0.83
CA VAL A 95 9.22 -0.33 -0.18
C VAL A 95 9.20 -0.98 -1.56
N PHE A 96 8.73 -0.24 -2.55
CA PHE A 96 8.91 -0.53 -3.97
C PHE A 96 9.89 0.49 -4.55
N ASN A 97 11.03 -0.02 -5.01
CA ASN A 97 12.08 0.78 -5.65
C ASN A 97 12.09 0.46 -7.16
N PRO A 98 11.71 1.42 -8.03
CA PRO A 98 11.63 1.18 -9.47
C PRO A 98 12.96 0.73 -10.08
N THR A 99 14.09 1.22 -9.56
CA THR A 99 15.44 0.89 -10.08
C THR A 99 15.87 -0.56 -9.85
N GLN A 100 15.19 -1.31 -8.97
CA GLN A 100 15.49 -2.71 -8.63
C GLN A 100 14.31 -3.65 -8.89
N SER A 101 13.29 -3.17 -9.61
CA SER A 101 12.01 -3.87 -9.77
C SER A 101 11.98 -4.92 -10.88
N GLY A 102 12.93 -4.87 -11.82
CA GLY A 102 12.91 -5.65 -13.06
C GLY A 102 11.88 -5.15 -14.09
N LEU A 103 11.15 -4.06 -13.82
CA LEU A 103 10.15 -3.54 -14.75
C LEU A 103 10.73 -3.08 -16.08
N GLY A 104 11.98 -2.63 -16.12
CA GLY A 104 12.64 -2.26 -17.39
C GLY A 104 12.68 -3.41 -18.40
N ILE A 105 12.97 -4.64 -17.95
CA ILE A 105 12.97 -5.81 -18.83
C ILE A 105 11.56 -6.11 -19.35
N MET A 106 10.54 -5.93 -18.49
CA MET A 106 9.14 -6.12 -18.89
C MET A 106 8.70 -5.06 -19.90
N ALA A 107 9.02 -3.78 -19.66
CA ALA A 107 8.71 -2.68 -20.56
C ALA A 107 9.35 -2.87 -21.94
N GLU A 108 10.61 -3.30 -21.99
CA GLU A 108 11.30 -3.59 -23.25
C GLU A 108 10.63 -4.73 -24.03
N ASN A 109 10.18 -5.79 -23.34
CA ASN A 109 9.48 -6.89 -23.96
C ASN A 109 8.09 -6.48 -24.48
N TYR A 110 7.34 -5.68 -23.72
CA TYR A 110 6.04 -5.16 -24.17
C TYR A 110 6.18 -4.23 -25.37
N ALA A 111 7.15 -3.30 -25.33
CA ALA A 111 7.44 -2.41 -26.45
C ALA A 111 7.70 -3.19 -27.75
N LYS A 112 8.53 -4.24 -27.68
CA LYS A 112 8.82 -5.12 -28.82
C LYS A 112 7.59 -5.91 -29.29
N ALA A 113 6.79 -6.44 -28.37
CA ALA A 113 5.64 -7.28 -28.70
C ALA A 113 4.47 -6.48 -29.28
N CYS A 114 4.27 -5.24 -28.81
CA CYS A 114 3.12 -4.40 -29.13
C CYS A 114 3.44 -3.31 -30.18
N GLY A 115 4.71 -3.13 -30.55
CA GLY A 115 5.13 -2.05 -31.45
C GLY A 115 5.00 -0.66 -30.82
N THR A 116 5.11 -0.58 -29.49
CA THR A 116 5.06 0.66 -28.70
C THR A 116 6.47 1.10 -28.28
N ASN A 117 6.59 2.21 -27.53
CA ASN A 117 7.89 2.70 -27.05
C ASN A 117 8.17 2.28 -25.59
N PHE A 118 9.44 2.11 -25.23
CA PHE A 118 9.87 1.72 -23.89
C PHE A 118 9.38 2.65 -22.78
N TYR A 119 9.44 3.97 -23.00
CA TYR A 119 9.08 4.99 -22.03
C TYR A 119 7.58 4.95 -21.67
N GLU A 120 6.71 4.75 -22.66
CA GLU A 120 5.27 4.59 -22.42
C GLU A 120 4.97 3.34 -21.60
N GLU A 121 5.61 2.21 -21.93
CA GLU A 121 5.41 0.95 -21.22
C GLU A 121 5.93 1.00 -19.78
N ILE A 122 7.13 1.56 -19.56
CA ILE A 122 7.70 1.64 -18.22
C ILE A 122 6.87 2.58 -17.33
N LEU A 123 6.42 3.72 -17.85
CA LEU A 123 5.58 4.66 -17.10
C LEU A 123 4.25 4.01 -16.70
N LEU A 124 3.62 3.24 -17.60
CA LEU A 124 2.38 2.53 -17.29
C LEU A 124 2.59 1.48 -16.19
N LEU A 125 3.66 0.69 -16.28
CA LEU A 125 4.02 -0.30 -15.27
C LEU A 125 4.30 0.35 -13.90
N ASP A 126 4.99 1.49 -13.89
CA ASP A 126 5.26 2.25 -12.67
C ASP A 126 3.98 2.80 -12.05
N ILE A 127 3.07 3.38 -12.84
CA ILE A 127 1.75 3.82 -12.37
C ILE A 127 0.96 2.64 -11.77
N MET A 128 1.01 1.46 -12.39
CA MET A 128 0.36 0.25 -11.87
C MET A 128 0.93 -0.18 -10.51
N GLN A 129 2.25 -0.05 -10.30
CA GLN A 129 2.89 -0.36 -9.02
C GLN A 129 2.62 0.69 -7.96
N LEU A 130 2.68 1.96 -8.33
CA LEU A 130 2.33 3.10 -7.48
C LEU A 130 0.88 2.99 -6.97
N LYS A 131 -0.07 2.61 -7.84
CA LYS A 131 -1.46 2.35 -7.47
C LYS A 131 -1.58 1.37 -6.31
N ARG A 132 -0.72 0.35 -6.25
CA ARG A 132 -0.70 -0.69 -5.19
C ARG A 132 -0.02 -0.26 -3.89
N CYS A 133 0.64 0.89 -3.86
CA CYS A 133 1.30 1.41 -2.66
C CYS A 133 0.33 2.27 -1.82
N ASP A 134 0.64 2.51 -0.55
CA ASP A 134 -0.14 3.43 0.30
C ASP A 134 0.38 4.88 0.19
N ILE A 135 1.67 5.05 -0.10
CA ILE A 135 2.39 6.33 -0.06
C ILE A 135 3.29 6.44 -1.30
N ILE A 136 3.38 7.63 -1.90
CA ILE A 136 4.46 7.99 -2.81
C ILE A 136 5.51 8.81 -2.06
N CYS A 137 6.77 8.43 -2.19
CA CYS A 137 7.92 9.10 -1.62
C CYS A 137 8.72 9.77 -2.75
N LEU A 138 8.67 11.09 -2.79
CA LEU A 138 9.35 11.92 -3.78
C LEU A 138 10.80 12.18 -3.32
N LEU A 139 11.78 11.82 -4.14
CA LEU A 139 13.19 12.19 -3.97
C LEU A 139 13.39 13.67 -4.31
N PRO A 140 14.44 14.36 -3.82
CA PRO A 140 14.61 15.80 -4.01
C PRO A 140 14.52 16.29 -5.47
N ASP A 141 14.98 15.48 -6.42
CA ASP A 141 15.01 15.77 -7.86
C ASP A 141 13.77 15.29 -8.62
N TRP A 142 12.68 14.92 -7.93
CA TRP A 142 11.46 14.40 -8.55
C TRP A 142 10.86 15.36 -9.60
N HIS A 143 10.91 16.66 -9.33
CA HIS A 143 10.32 17.69 -10.19
C HIS A 143 11.07 17.89 -11.52
N GLU A 144 12.29 17.36 -11.63
CA GLU A 144 13.08 17.37 -12.88
C GLU A 144 12.81 16.15 -13.77
N SER A 145 11.98 15.20 -13.31
CA SER A 145 11.70 13.97 -14.04
C SER A 145 10.26 13.98 -14.57
N PRO A 146 10.07 13.94 -15.90
CA PRO A 146 8.73 13.81 -16.49
C PRO A 146 7.95 12.60 -15.95
N GLY A 147 8.62 11.46 -15.75
CA GLY A 147 8.03 10.26 -15.15
C GLY A 147 7.58 10.48 -13.71
N ALA A 148 8.45 11.02 -12.84
CA ALA A 148 8.09 11.28 -11.45
C ALA A 148 7.02 12.38 -11.29
N LEU A 149 6.97 13.36 -12.21
CA LEU A 149 5.88 14.33 -12.30
C LEU A 149 4.55 13.64 -12.63
N ALA A 150 4.53 12.74 -13.63
CA ALA A 150 3.33 11.98 -13.99
C ALA A 150 2.84 11.10 -12.83
N GLU A 151 3.75 10.43 -12.13
CA GLU A 151 3.47 9.66 -10.92
C GLU A 151 2.90 10.52 -9.78
N PHE A 152 3.47 11.71 -9.55
CA PHE A 152 2.97 12.66 -8.57
C PHE A 152 1.54 13.10 -8.90
N PHE A 153 1.27 13.50 -10.14
CA PHE A 153 -0.07 13.92 -10.56
C PHE A 153 -1.07 12.77 -10.50
N PHE A 154 -0.67 11.56 -10.88
CA PHE A 154 -1.50 10.37 -10.72
C PHE A 154 -1.82 10.11 -9.24
N ALA A 155 -0.81 10.11 -8.36
CA ALA A 155 -0.98 9.92 -6.92
C ALA A 155 -1.91 10.96 -6.31
N LYS A 156 -1.77 12.24 -6.71
CA LYS A 156 -2.64 13.34 -6.29
C LYS A 156 -4.07 13.14 -6.78
N ALA A 157 -4.26 12.71 -8.02
CA ALA A 157 -5.58 12.48 -8.61
C ALA A 157 -6.38 11.36 -7.91
N ILE A 158 -5.70 10.39 -7.29
CA ILE A 158 -6.33 9.29 -6.55
C ILE A 158 -6.24 9.43 -5.03
N ASP A 159 -5.96 10.64 -4.53
CA ASP A 159 -5.88 10.98 -3.11
C ASP A 159 -4.91 10.07 -2.32
N LYS A 160 -3.76 9.75 -2.93
CA LYS A 160 -2.71 8.97 -2.27
C LYS A 160 -1.91 9.88 -1.33
N LYS A 161 -1.40 9.32 -0.24
CA LYS A 161 -0.51 10.06 0.66
C LYS A 161 0.80 10.36 -0.04
N ILE A 162 1.18 11.63 -0.08
CA ILE A 162 2.40 12.13 -0.70
C ILE A 162 3.37 12.53 0.40
N LYS A 163 4.63 12.13 0.25
CA LYS A 163 5.74 12.52 1.12
C LYS A 163 6.96 12.87 0.29
N GLN A 164 7.69 13.91 0.67
CA GLN A 164 8.94 14.29 0.02
C GLN A 164 10.11 14.16 0.98
N ILE A 165 11.16 13.44 0.58
CA ILE A 165 12.40 13.33 1.35
C ILE A 165 13.08 14.70 1.44
N THR A 166 13.55 15.03 2.64
CA THR A 166 14.40 16.19 2.91
C THR A 166 15.82 15.72 3.20
N MET A 167 16.79 16.47 2.66
CA MET A 167 18.22 16.18 2.77
C MET A 167 18.92 17.30 3.54
N PHE A 168 19.90 16.95 4.37
CA PHE A 168 20.87 17.87 4.96
C PHE A 168 22.26 17.25 4.82
N GLU A 169 23.24 18.00 4.30
CA GLU A 169 24.62 17.50 4.08
C GLU A 169 24.66 16.13 3.37
N ASN A 170 23.86 15.96 2.31
CA ASN A 170 23.72 14.72 1.53
C ASN A 170 23.22 13.50 2.33
N LYS A 171 22.58 13.71 3.48
CA LYS A 171 21.91 12.66 4.26
C LYS A 171 20.42 12.92 4.36
N ILE A 172 19.62 11.85 4.30
CA ILE A 172 18.19 11.91 4.53
C ILE A 172 17.95 12.25 6.00
N VAL A 173 17.24 13.35 6.26
CA VAL A 173 16.90 13.78 7.62
C VAL A 173 15.45 13.50 7.97
N ASP A 174 14.52 13.74 7.05
CA ASP A 174 13.10 13.49 7.25
C ASP A 174 12.35 13.35 5.90
N TRP A 175 11.03 13.28 5.98
CA TRP A 175 10.12 13.43 4.87
C TRP A 175 8.89 14.28 5.25
N ILE A 176 8.58 15.29 4.46
CA ILE A 176 7.46 16.21 4.70
C ILE A 176 6.22 15.79 3.92
#